data_AF-A0A165MPP6-F1
#
_entry.id   AF-A0A165MPP6-F1
#
_cell.length_a   1.000
_cell.length_b   1.000
_cell.length_c   1.000
_cell.angle_alpha   90.00
_cell.angle_beta   90.00
_cell.angle_gamma   90.00
#
_symmetry.space_group_name_H-M   'P 1'
#
loop_
_entity.id
_entity.type
_entity.pdbx_description
1 polymer ?
#
loop_
_entity_poly.entity_id
_entity_poly.type
_entity_poly.pdbx_seq_one_letter_code
_entity_poly.pdbx_strand_id
1 'polypeptide(L)'
;METVHKSHLEIAELRSECHELRQANASLERMVREGLFSNGSRAVTPGFVTPAPGSPQLRAKSPFLSPGSIPTLAVPPQIYVPSPLSDHSLTNAFPFGVREIPGFYVVIPAGGAGTRLWPLSREEHPKFLLDLTLKGRSLIQATWDRLIPLTSAARTTIVAGPAHVKSITEQLPDLLQHNLFCEPSAKDSMAAIGLAAAVLARRDPDAVIGSFAADHMISGDDAFLSAVAEAVEVAKKDYLVTIGIAPSHPSTGFGYIRLGEKLGFPEAPNGRLVSSFKEKPDARTAAAYIKTGSYRWNAGMFVTKVAFLMQLLKEYKPELHDGLQKIAQFWDDEKLRQKVLDEVWPGLEKIAIDNAVAEPAALDRRVAVVPATFGWDDVGDFSSLADLLPAESNQPRILGDGSLVLTEQAAGGIVVPGSGRLVSLLGVDDLVIVDMPDTLLVTTRARSQEVKRLVKKCKDAGFKHLL
;
A
#
# COMPACT_ATOMS: atom_id res chain seq x y z
N MET A 1 -15.74 -24.46 -36.85
CA MET A 1 -15.68 -25.87 -36.41
C MET A 1 -14.35 -26.21 -35.76
N GLU A 2 -13.20 -25.78 -36.31
CA GLU A 2 -11.86 -26.05 -35.71
C GLU A 2 -11.66 -25.46 -34.30
N THR A 3 -12.17 -24.27 -34.02
CA THR A 3 -12.02 -23.63 -32.69
C THR A 3 -12.74 -24.39 -31.58
N VAL A 4 -13.90 -24.98 -31.90
CA VAL A 4 -14.68 -25.81 -30.98
C VAL A 4 -13.99 -27.15 -30.76
N HIS A 5 -13.41 -27.74 -31.82
CA HIS A 5 -12.64 -28.97 -31.73
C HIS A 5 -11.37 -28.79 -30.86
N LYS A 6 -10.65 -27.68 -31.03
CA LYS A 6 -9.47 -27.34 -30.21
C LYS A 6 -9.84 -27.15 -28.73
N SER A 7 -10.95 -26.46 -28.46
CA SER A 7 -11.45 -26.29 -27.08
C SER A 7 -11.85 -27.63 -26.45
N HIS A 8 -12.45 -28.55 -27.21
CA HIS A 8 -12.78 -29.88 -26.70
C HIS A 8 -11.53 -30.73 -26.38
N LEU A 9 -10.45 -30.58 -27.16
CA LEU A 9 -9.18 -31.26 -26.90
C LEU A 9 -8.50 -30.71 -25.63
N GLU A 10 -8.43 -29.39 -25.47
CA GLU A 10 -7.88 -28.75 -24.26
C GLU A 10 -8.69 -29.13 -22.99
N ILE A 11 -10.02 -29.22 -23.10
CA ILE A 11 -10.87 -29.69 -21.99
C ILE A 11 -10.64 -31.18 -21.69
N ALA A 12 -10.38 -32.01 -22.69
CA ALA A 12 -10.07 -33.43 -22.49
C ALA A 12 -8.71 -33.63 -21.81
N GLU A 13 -7.71 -32.83 -22.20
CA GLU A 13 -6.37 -32.85 -21.62
C GLU A 13 -6.39 -32.41 -20.14
N LEU A 14 -7.09 -31.31 -19.83
CA LEU A 14 -7.28 -30.84 -18.45
C LEU A 14 -8.03 -31.85 -17.57
N ARG A 15 -8.98 -32.61 -18.15
CA ARG A 15 -9.68 -33.68 -17.43
C ARG A 15 -8.77 -34.87 -17.13
N SER A 16 -7.85 -35.20 -18.04
CA SER A 16 -6.85 -36.25 -17.84
C SER A 16 -5.88 -35.87 -16.73
N GLU A 17 -5.35 -34.65 -16.76
CA GLU A 17 -4.41 -34.14 -15.75
C GLU A 17 -5.07 -34.08 -14.36
N CYS A 18 -6.32 -33.64 -14.28
CA CYS A 18 -7.09 -33.69 -13.03
C CYS A 18 -7.33 -35.12 -12.52
N HIS A 19 -7.44 -36.10 -13.42
CA HIS A 19 -7.62 -37.50 -13.02
C HIS A 19 -6.32 -38.09 -12.45
N GLU A 20 -5.18 -37.81 -13.09
CA GLU A 20 -3.86 -38.23 -12.61
C GLU A 20 -3.52 -37.61 -11.25
N LEU A 21 -3.78 -36.31 -11.06
CA LEU A 21 -3.58 -35.64 -9.78
C LEU A 21 -4.44 -36.23 -8.67
N ARG A 22 -5.70 -36.62 -8.96
CA ARG A 22 -6.56 -37.31 -7.99
C ARG A 22 -6.03 -38.69 -7.63
N GLN A 23 -5.50 -39.44 -8.59
CA GLN A 23 -4.90 -40.75 -8.31
C GLN A 23 -3.62 -40.62 -7.48
N ALA A 24 -2.77 -39.63 -7.78
CA ALA A 24 -1.56 -39.35 -7.01
C ALA A 24 -1.89 -38.97 -5.56
N ASN A 25 -2.87 -38.09 -5.35
CA ASN A 25 -3.33 -37.73 -4.01
C ASN A 25 -3.94 -38.91 -3.26
N ALA A 26 -4.77 -39.74 -3.91
CA ALA A 26 -5.33 -40.93 -3.29
C ALA A 26 -4.25 -41.98 -2.93
N SER A 27 -3.13 -42.03 -3.67
CA SER A 27 -1.98 -42.89 -3.33
C SER A 27 -1.20 -42.33 -2.14
N LEU A 28 -0.98 -41.02 -2.09
CA LEU A 28 -0.33 -40.34 -0.96
C LEU A 28 -1.14 -40.50 0.33
N GLU A 29 -2.46 -40.34 0.26
CA GLU A 29 -3.35 -40.56 1.40
C GLU A 29 -3.32 -42.02 1.89
N ARG A 30 -3.19 -42.99 0.97
CA ARG A 30 -3.01 -44.41 1.32
C ARG A 30 -1.67 -44.66 2.02
N MET A 31 -0.58 -44.11 1.50
CA MET A 31 0.75 -44.21 2.11
C MET A 31 0.80 -43.60 3.51
N VAL A 32 0.17 -42.45 3.72
CA VAL A 32 0.06 -41.81 5.03
C VAL A 32 -0.76 -42.65 6.00
N ARG A 33 -1.86 -43.25 5.52
CA ARG A 33 -2.72 -44.12 6.34
C ARG A 33 -2.02 -45.43 6.71
N GLU A 34 -1.32 -46.08 5.77
CA GLU A 34 -0.58 -47.33 6.01
C GLU A 34 0.66 -47.12 6.90
N GLY A 35 1.32 -45.96 6.81
CA GLY A 35 2.42 -45.57 7.70
C GLY A 35 2.00 -45.37 9.16
N LEU A 36 0.72 -45.15 9.44
CA LEU A 36 0.17 -44.99 10.79
C LEU A 36 -0.22 -46.33 11.46
N PHE A 37 -0.33 -47.44 10.71
CA PHE A 37 -0.84 -48.72 11.23
C PHE A 37 0.22 -49.82 11.43
N SER A 38 1.50 -49.63 11.06
CA SER A 38 2.51 -50.69 11.18
C SER A 38 3.21 -50.79 12.56
N ASN A 39 2.89 -49.92 13.51
CA ASN A 39 3.57 -49.88 14.82
C ASN A 39 2.73 -50.45 15.99
N GLY A 40 2.16 -51.64 15.82
CA GLY A 40 1.50 -52.33 16.92
C GLY A 40 1.22 -53.81 16.70
N SER A 41 2.06 -54.70 17.28
CA SER A 41 1.65 -55.87 18.09
C SER A 41 2.77 -56.93 18.26
N ARG A 42 3.13 -57.25 19.52
CA ARG A 42 2.96 -58.57 20.20
C ARG A 42 3.88 -58.80 21.44
N ALA A 43 3.20 -59.00 22.58
CA ALA A 43 3.28 -60.10 23.57
C ALA A 43 4.43 -60.27 24.64
N VAL A 44 4.07 -59.97 25.91
CA VAL A 44 3.96 -60.85 27.14
C VAL A 44 5.21 -61.39 27.93
N THR A 45 5.45 -60.77 29.13
CA THR A 45 5.91 -61.21 30.51
C THR A 45 7.28 -61.89 30.82
N PRO A 46 7.75 -61.95 32.11
CA PRO A 46 7.60 -61.04 33.28
C PRO A 46 8.90 -60.81 34.13
N GLY A 47 8.90 -59.79 35.00
CA GLY A 47 9.49 -59.91 36.36
C GLY A 47 10.77 -59.13 36.75
N PHE A 48 10.57 -58.14 37.65
CA PHE A 48 11.34 -57.83 38.88
C PHE A 48 12.61 -56.92 38.91
N VAL A 49 12.54 -56.00 39.91
CA VAL A 49 13.57 -55.24 40.66
C VAL A 49 14.00 -53.84 40.17
N THR A 50 13.72 -52.84 41.01
CA THR A 50 14.39 -51.52 41.11
C THR A 50 15.51 -51.61 42.16
N PRO A 51 16.64 -50.86 42.07
CA PRO A 51 16.65 -49.46 42.53
C PRO A 51 17.58 -48.50 41.74
N ALA A 52 17.40 -47.19 42.00
CA ALA A 52 18.17 -46.04 41.50
C ALA A 52 19.51 -45.81 42.25
N PRO A 53 20.27 -44.70 42.05
CA PRO A 53 20.83 -44.11 40.83
C PRO A 53 22.37 -43.87 40.93
N GLY A 54 23.02 -43.55 39.81
CA GLY A 54 24.38 -43.00 39.78
C GLY A 54 24.70 -42.37 38.41
N SER A 55 24.76 -41.04 38.33
CA SER A 55 25.35 -40.30 37.20
C SER A 55 26.90 -40.40 37.25
N PRO A 56 27.70 -40.00 36.23
CA PRO A 56 27.39 -39.42 34.91
C PRO A 56 28.20 -40.09 33.75
N GLN A 57 28.07 -39.51 32.55
CA GLN A 57 28.95 -39.61 31.36
C GLN A 57 28.44 -40.43 30.15
N LEU A 58 28.31 -39.66 29.05
CA LEU A 58 28.61 -40.01 27.66
C LEU A 58 27.58 -40.78 26.84
N ARG A 59 26.82 -39.99 26.07
CA ARG A 59 26.47 -40.16 24.64
C ARG A 59 26.42 -41.60 24.12
N ALA A 60 25.20 -42.11 23.97
CA ALA A 60 24.87 -43.13 22.98
C ALA A 60 24.01 -42.52 21.87
N LYS A 61 24.39 -42.87 20.64
CA LYS A 61 23.93 -42.33 19.35
C LYS A 61 22.51 -42.83 19.04
N SER A 62 21.60 -41.92 18.71
CA SER A 62 20.33 -42.26 18.07
C SER A 62 20.61 -42.88 16.69
N PRO A 63 19.97 -44.00 16.30
CA PRO A 63 20.13 -44.59 14.97
C PRO A 63 19.30 -43.90 13.89
N PHE A 64 18.63 -42.79 14.21
CA PHE A 64 17.92 -41.97 13.23
C PHE A 64 18.27 -40.50 13.47
N LEU A 65 18.79 -39.86 12.42
CA LEU A 65 19.37 -38.51 12.29
C LEU A 65 20.91 -38.45 12.35
N SER A 66 21.53 -38.76 11.20
CA SER A 66 22.85 -38.23 10.84
C SER A 66 22.74 -36.71 10.59
N PRO A 67 23.68 -35.87 11.09
CA PRO A 67 23.76 -34.47 10.70
C PRO A 67 24.44 -34.41 9.32
N GLY A 68 23.64 -34.60 8.28
CA GLY A 68 24.11 -34.56 6.90
C GLY A 68 22.91 -34.68 5.98
N SER A 69 22.74 -33.68 5.12
CA SER A 69 21.64 -33.50 4.17
C SER A 69 20.25 -33.33 4.77
N ILE A 70 20.01 -32.19 5.42
CA ILE A 70 18.75 -31.48 5.18
C ILE A 70 18.77 -31.14 3.69
N PRO A 71 17.82 -31.60 2.84
CA PRO A 71 17.69 -31.02 1.52
C PRO A 71 17.44 -29.55 1.77
N THR A 72 18.38 -28.69 1.37
CA THR A 72 18.13 -27.27 1.25
C THR A 72 16.87 -27.18 0.40
N LEU A 73 15.73 -26.88 1.02
CA LEU A 73 14.57 -26.41 0.29
C LEU A 73 15.14 -25.23 -0.49
N ALA A 74 15.24 -25.41 -1.80
CA ALA A 74 15.70 -24.37 -2.67
C ALA A 74 14.75 -23.21 -2.38
N VAL A 75 15.26 -22.21 -1.64
CA VAL A 75 14.70 -20.88 -1.66
C VAL A 75 14.56 -20.61 -3.15
N PRO A 76 13.34 -20.43 -3.69
CA PRO A 76 13.20 -20.06 -5.08
C PRO A 76 14.16 -18.88 -5.23
N PRO A 77 15.08 -18.89 -6.21
CA PRO A 77 16.04 -17.81 -6.33
C PRO A 77 15.22 -16.54 -6.23
N GLN A 78 15.58 -15.64 -5.30
CA GLN A 78 15.01 -14.30 -5.35
C GLN A 78 15.17 -13.89 -6.80
N ILE A 79 14.06 -13.77 -7.52
CA ILE A 79 14.06 -13.22 -8.87
C ILE A 79 14.21 -11.72 -8.69
N TYR A 80 15.25 -11.32 -7.96
CA TYR A 80 15.85 -10.03 -8.08
C TYR A 80 16.67 -10.13 -9.37
N VAL A 81 15.98 -9.91 -10.49
CA VAL A 81 16.67 -9.45 -11.68
C VAL A 81 16.96 -7.98 -11.39
N PRO A 82 18.21 -7.59 -11.07
CA PRO A 82 18.54 -6.18 -11.01
C PRO A 82 18.03 -5.53 -12.29
N SER A 83 17.39 -4.37 -12.15
CA SER A 83 16.91 -3.63 -13.31
C SER A 83 18.06 -3.54 -14.31
N PRO A 84 17.83 -3.71 -15.63
CA PRO A 84 18.88 -3.49 -16.64
C PRO A 84 19.47 -2.07 -16.58
N LEU A 85 18.84 -1.20 -15.78
CA LEU A 85 19.37 0.05 -15.28
C LEU A 85 20.49 -0.23 -14.26
N SER A 86 21.71 -0.40 -14.78
CA SER A 86 22.96 -0.12 -14.07
C SER A 86 23.14 1.38 -13.76
N ASP A 87 22.09 2.19 -13.93
CA ASP A 87 22.06 3.62 -13.65
C ASP A 87 22.09 3.81 -12.13
N HIS A 88 23.32 3.91 -11.62
CA HIS A 88 23.77 4.54 -10.39
C HIS A 88 22.87 4.41 -9.16
N SER A 89 23.43 3.78 -8.13
CA SER A 89 23.25 4.19 -6.74
C SER A 89 23.00 5.69 -6.67
N LEU A 90 21.88 6.13 -6.07
CA LEU A 90 21.69 7.50 -5.62
C LEU A 90 22.87 7.85 -4.71
N THR A 91 23.97 8.33 -5.31
CA THR A 91 25.28 8.48 -4.65
C THR A 91 25.47 9.88 -4.14
N ASN A 92 24.51 10.77 -4.38
CA ASN A 92 24.56 12.11 -3.85
C ASN A 92 23.38 12.32 -2.91
N ALA A 93 23.71 12.64 -1.66
CA ALA A 93 22.85 13.43 -0.80
C ALA A 93 22.22 14.57 -1.61
N PHE A 94 20.97 14.91 -1.29
CA PHE A 94 20.19 15.97 -1.93
C PHE A 94 21.09 17.12 -2.45
N PRO A 95 21.23 17.31 -3.77
CA PRO A 95 22.34 18.10 -4.33
C PRO A 95 22.12 19.62 -4.26
N PHE A 96 21.03 20.10 -3.65
CA PHE A 96 20.66 21.52 -3.63
C PHE A 96 20.79 22.13 -2.23
N GLY A 97 21.47 23.29 -2.15
CA GLY A 97 21.74 24.01 -0.89
C GLY A 97 20.50 24.64 -0.24
N VAL A 98 19.37 24.70 -0.94
CA VAL A 98 18.03 25.06 -0.44
C VAL A 98 17.07 23.98 -0.91
N ARG A 99 16.31 23.36 0.00
CA ARG A 99 15.37 22.28 -0.33
C ARG A 99 14.09 22.79 -0.99
N GLU A 100 13.70 24.04 -0.70
CA GLU A 100 12.49 24.66 -1.22
C GLU A 100 12.55 24.83 -2.74
N ILE A 101 11.51 24.40 -3.44
CA ILE A 101 11.36 24.55 -4.89
C ILE A 101 10.40 25.72 -5.16
N PRO A 102 10.87 26.84 -5.75
CA PRO A 102 10.00 27.97 -6.09
C PRO A 102 8.87 27.56 -7.04
N GLY A 103 7.65 28.05 -6.77
CA GLY A 103 6.47 27.73 -7.59
C GLY A 103 5.96 26.29 -7.46
N PHE A 104 6.50 25.49 -6.52
CA PHE A 104 5.98 24.17 -6.21
C PHE A 104 4.94 24.23 -5.08
N TYR A 105 3.74 23.76 -5.42
CA TYR A 105 2.60 23.61 -4.54
C TYR A 105 2.30 22.13 -4.30
N VAL A 106 1.84 21.82 -3.11
CA VAL A 106 1.50 20.46 -2.70
C VAL A 106 0.01 20.40 -2.40
N VAL A 107 -0.64 19.33 -2.86
CA VAL A 107 -1.95 18.92 -2.40
C VAL A 107 -1.83 17.56 -1.71
N ILE A 108 -2.41 17.45 -0.52
CA ILE A 108 -2.51 16.21 0.25
C ILE A 108 -3.99 15.83 0.33
N PRO A 109 -4.47 14.92 -0.55
CA PRO A 109 -5.78 14.32 -0.39
C PRO A 109 -5.81 13.44 0.86
N ALA A 110 -6.63 13.84 1.84
CA ALA A 110 -6.83 13.15 3.12
C ALA A 110 -8.25 12.58 3.16
N GLY A 111 -8.45 11.53 2.37
CA GLY A 111 -9.73 10.82 2.25
C GLY A 111 -9.56 9.31 2.51
N GLY A 112 -10.69 8.65 2.75
CA GLY A 112 -10.74 7.20 2.98
C GLY A 112 -10.70 6.81 4.46
N ALA A 113 -11.68 6.02 4.89
CA ALA A 113 -11.80 5.59 6.29
C ALA A 113 -10.73 4.56 6.71
N GLY A 114 -10.00 3.94 5.76
CA GLY A 114 -9.02 2.91 6.09
C GLY A 114 -9.63 1.60 6.59
N THR A 115 -10.90 1.30 6.26
CA THR A 115 -11.73 0.22 6.83
C THR A 115 -11.13 -1.18 6.94
N ARG A 116 -10.04 -1.47 6.23
CA ARG A 116 -9.30 -2.74 6.33
C ARG A 116 -8.40 -2.82 7.57
N LEU A 117 -8.18 -1.69 8.24
CA LEU A 117 -7.49 -1.58 9.53
C LEU A 117 -8.49 -1.41 10.69
N TRP A 118 -9.79 -1.57 10.49
CA TRP A 118 -10.74 -1.64 11.59
C TRP A 118 -10.37 -2.80 12.52
N PRO A 119 -10.43 -2.68 13.86
CA PRO A 119 -10.97 -1.56 14.65
C PRO A 119 -9.97 -0.45 15.00
N LEU A 120 -8.75 -0.49 14.47
CA LEU A 120 -7.76 0.56 14.68
C LEU A 120 -8.17 1.87 13.98
N SER A 121 -8.64 1.76 12.72
CA SER A 121 -9.22 2.88 11.98
C SER A 121 -10.74 2.93 12.14
N ARG A 122 -11.29 4.15 12.18
CA ARG A 122 -12.75 4.41 12.27
C ARG A 122 -13.20 5.49 11.31
N GLU A 123 -14.52 5.65 11.14
CA GLU A 123 -15.11 6.71 10.30
C GLU A 123 -14.62 8.09 10.76
N GLU A 124 -14.62 8.39 12.06
CA GLU A 124 -14.16 9.70 12.58
C GLU A 124 -12.63 9.76 12.80
N HIS A 125 -11.96 8.62 12.85
CA HIS A 125 -10.50 8.51 13.05
C HIS A 125 -9.87 7.60 11.98
N PRO A 126 -9.82 8.08 10.72
CA PRO A 126 -9.33 7.30 9.58
C PRO A 126 -7.83 7.00 9.66
N LYS A 127 -7.38 6.06 8.81
CA LYS A 127 -5.98 5.60 8.76
C LYS A 127 -4.95 6.72 8.75
N PHE A 128 -5.16 7.78 7.98
CA PHE A 128 -4.19 8.87 7.86
C PHE A 128 -3.95 9.64 9.16
N LEU A 129 -4.86 9.56 10.14
CA LEU A 129 -4.71 10.18 11.45
C LEU A 129 -4.00 9.28 12.48
N LEU A 130 -3.73 8.03 12.14
CA LEU A 130 -3.10 7.06 13.03
C LEU A 130 -1.57 7.14 12.99
N ASP A 131 -0.93 7.00 14.15
CA ASP A 131 0.49 6.65 14.25
C ASP A 131 0.65 5.13 14.21
N LEU A 132 0.91 4.61 13.01
CA LEU A 132 1.09 3.18 12.77
C LEU A 132 2.51 2.68 13.04
N THR A 133 3.41 3.57 13.48
CA THR A 133 4.83 3.23 13.74
C THR A 133 5.24 3.42 15.20
N LEU A 134 4.36 4.02 16.00
CA LEU A 134 4.60 4.41 17.40
C LEU A 134 5.81 5.35 17.56
N LYS A 135 6.05 6.18 16.54
CA LYS A 135 7.14 7.17 16.53
C LYS A 135 6.66 8.58 16.92
N GLY A 136 5.41 8.71 17.37
CA GLY A 136 4.79 9.95 17.81
C GLY A 136 4.23 10.81 16.68
N ARG A 137 4.10 10.27 15.47
CA ARG A 137 3.60 10.99 14.29
C ARG A 137 2.59 10.15 13.53
N SER A 138 1.44 10.73 13.23
CA SER A 138 0.47 10.10 12.33
C SER A 138 0.96 10.08 10.88
N LEU A 139 0.30 9.30 10.01
CA LEU A 139 0.66 9.26 8.58
C LEU A 139 0.53 10.63 7.88
N ILE A 140 -0.48 11.43 8.23
CA ILE A 140 -0.65 12.77 7.67
C ILE A 140 0.46 13.71 8.16
N GLN A 141 0.85 13.62 9.43
CA GLN A 141 1.98 14.38 9.96
C GLN A 141 3.30 13.95 9.30
N ALA A 142 3.53 12.65 9.13
CA ALA A 142 4.71 12.15 8.43
C ALA A 142 4.75 12.60 6.95
N THR A 143 3.58 12.70 6.30
CA THR A 143 3.48 13.22 4.93
C THR A 143 3.76 14.72 4.87
N TRP A 144 3.21 15.48 5.80
CA TRP A 144 3.50 16.91 5.97
C TRP A 144 4.99 17.17 6.20
N ASP A 145 5.57 16.55 7.23
CA ASP A 145 6.97 16.74 7.63
C ASP A 145 7.94 16.41 6.49
N ARG A 146 7.60 15.42 5.66
CA ARG A 146 8.39 15.02 4.48
C ARG A 146 8.27 15.99 3.30
N LEU A 147 7.15 16.69 3.14
CA LEU A 147 6.89 17.57 2.00
C LEU A 147 7.28 19.03 2.26
N ILE A 148 7.14 19.51 3.50
CA ILE A 148 7.47 20.90 3.87
C ILE A 148 8.87 21.33 3.43
N PRO A 149 9.94 20.51 3.52
CA PRO A 149 11.25 20.93 3.02
C PRO A 149 11.28 21.34 1.54
N LEU A 150 10.39 20.80 0.69
CA LEU A 150 10.31 21.14 -0.74
C LEU A 150 9.42 22.34 -1.03
N THR A 151 8.61 22.78 -0.06
CA THR A 151 7.61 23.82 -0.25
C THR A 151 7.47 24.66 1.03
N SER A 152 6.28 25.13 1.35
CA SER A 152 5.97 25.82 2.60
C SER A 152 4.55 25.53 3.04
N ALA A 153 4.20 25.86 4.29
CA ALA A 153 2.82 25.80 4.77
C ALA A 153 1.86 26.66 3.92
N ALA A 154 2.34 27.79 3.39
CA ALA A 154 1.57 28.67 2.52
C ALA A 154 1.23 28.04 1.15
N ARG A 155 2.02 27.06 0.71
CA ARG A 155 1.86 26.37 -0.59
C ARG A 155 1.49 24.90 -0.45
N THR A 156 1.05 24.48 0.74
CA THR A 156 0.59 23.12 1.02
C THR A 156 -0.90 23.14 1.35
N THR A 157 -1.70 22.50 0.51
CA THR A 157 -3.15 22.36 0.65
C THR A 157 -3.49 20.95 1.10
N ILE A 158 -4.41 20.82 2.06
CA ILE A 158 -5.00 19.53 2.45
C ILE A 158 -6.45 19.52 2.01
N VAL A 159 -6.90 18.45 1.38
CA VAL A 159 -8.31 18.27 1.00
C VAL A 159 -8.89 17.14 1.83
N ALA A 160 -9.92 17.42 2.61
CA ALA A 160 -10.49 16.45 3.55
C ALA A 160 -12.00 16.65 3.72
N GLY A 161 -12.69 15.61 4.19
CA GLY A 161 -14.10 15.71 4.57
C GLY A 161 -14.31 16.49 5.88
N PRO A 162 -15.53 17.02 6.11
CA PRO A 162 -15.84 17.86 7.28
C PRO A 162 -15.58 17.17 8.62
N ALA A 163 -15.78 15.86 8.69
CA ALA A 163 -15.56 15.05 9.89
C ALA A 163 -14.09 15.06 10.37
N HIS A 164 -13.13 15.38 9.50
CA HIS A 164 -11.70 15.27 9.82
C HIS A 164 -11.03 16.64 10.03
N VAL A 165 -11.72 17.74 9.73
CA VAL A 165 -11.16 19.11 9.78
C VAL A 165 -10.58 19.42 11.15
N LYS A 166 -11.30 19.09 12.22
CA LYS A 166 -10.85 19.33 13.60
C LYS A 166 -9.55 18.57 13.89
N SER A 167 -9.54 17.26 13.67
CA SER A 167 -8.38 16.41 13.96
C SER A 167 -7.16 16.78 13.12
N ILE A 168 -7.35 17.15 11.84
CA ILE A 168 -6.26 17.63 10.98
C ILE A 168 -5.68 18.94 11.52
N THR A 169 -6.52 19.89 11.93
CA THR A 169 -6.09 21.17 12.50
C THR A 169 -5.31 20.96 13.80
N GLU A 170 -5.75 20.03 14.66
CA GLU A 170 -5.05 19.68 15.90
C GLU A 170 -3.70 19.00 15.65
N GLN A 171 -3.61 18.11 14.65
CA GLN A 171 -2.36 17.41 14.32
C GLN A 171 -1.36 18.26 13.52
N LEU A 172 -1.83 19.27 12.78
CA LEU A 172 -1.03 20.13 11.91
C LEU A 172 -1.23 21.62 12.26
N PRO A 173 -0.67 22.11 13.38
CA PRO A 173 -0.88 23.48 13.84
C PRO A 173 -0.31 24.55 12.89
N ASP A 174 0.67 24.19 12.06
CA ASP A 174 1.28 25.09 11.07
C ASP A 174 0.47 25.18 9.76
N LEU A 175 -0.58 24.36 9.59
CA LEU A 175 -1.44 24.41 8.42
C LEU A 175 -2.29 25.69 8.44
N LEU A 176 -2.17 26.49 7.39
CA LEU A 176 -3.00 27.68 7.24
C LEU A 176 -4.45 27.27 6.99
N GLN A 177 -5.39 27.88 7.73
CA GLN A 177 -6.81 27.54 7.66
C GLN A 177 -7.38 27.63 6.23
N HIS A 178 -6.96 28.62 5.44
CA HIS A 178 -7.41 28.79 4.05
C HIS A 178 -6.84 27.74 3.08
N ASN A 179 -5.89 26.91 3.53
CA ASN A 179 -5.31 25.79 2.79
C ASN A 179 -5.90 24.44 3.21
N LEU A 180 -6.85 24.40 4.15
CA LEU A 180 -7.63 23.21 4.46
C LEU A 180 -8.95 23.25 3.69
N PHE A 181 -9.01 22.52 2.59
CA PHE A 181 -10.16 22.48 1.70
C PHE A 181 -11.12 21.39 2.18
N CYS A 182 -12.32 21.80 2.57
CA CYS A 182 -13.35 20.89 3.03
C CYS A 182 -14.19 20.40 1.82
N GLU A 183 -14.03 19.14 1.44
CA GLU A 183 -14.90 18.52 0.42
C GLU A 183 -16.24 18.07 1.05
N PRO A 184 -17.41 18.41 0.46
CA PRO A 184 -18.72 18.03 1.03
C PRO A 184 -18.95 16.51 1.13
N SER A 185 -18.38 15.73 0.20
CA SER A 185 -18.49 14.27 0.20
C SER A 185 -17.35 13.66 -0.63
N ALA A 186 -16.97 12.42 -0.32
CA ALA A 186 -15.88 11.74 -1.01
C ALA A 186 -16.20 11.47 -2.49
N LYS A 187 -15.34 11.95 -3.40
CA LYS A 187 -15.44 11.79 -4.86
C LYS A 187 -14.20 11.13 -5.48
N ASP A 188 -13.49 10.31 -4.70
CA ASP A 188 -12.16 9.77 -5.02
C ASP A 188 -11.12 10.89 -5.27
N SER A 189 -9.94 10.56 -5.78
CA SER A 189 -8.80 11.49 -5.78
C SER A 189 -8.92 12.64 -6.78
N MET A 190 -9.57 12.46 -7.93
CA MET A 190 -9.52 13.46 -9.01
C MET A 190 -10.25 14.75 -8.64
N ALA A 191 -11.41 14.66 -7.96
CA ALA A 191 -12.15 15.86 -7.55
C ALA A 191 -11.37 16.69 -6.50
N ALA A 192 -10.74 16.02 -5.53
CA ALA A 192 -9.91 16.67 -4.52
C ALA A 192 -8.69 17.37 -5.13
N ILE A 193 -7.92 16.66 -5.96
CA ILE A 193 -6.73 17.21 -6.64
C ILE A 193 -7.14 18.31 -7.63
N GLY A 194 -8.20 18.06 -8.41
CA GLY A 194 -8.71 18.99 -9.41
C GLY A 194 -9.27 20.28 -8.81
N LEU A 195 -9.89 20.21 -7.63
CA LEU A 195 -10.33 21.40 -6.89
C LEU A 195 -9.13 22.27 -6.49
N ALA A 196 -8.10 21.65 -5.88
CA ALA A 196 -6.87 22.35 -5.52
C ALA A 196 -6.20 22.98 -6.75
N ALA A 197 -6.11 22.24 -7.85
CA ALA A 197 -5.57 22.73 -9.11
C ALA A 197 -6.40 23.87 -9.72
N ALA A 198 -7.73 23.78 -9.71
CA ALA A 198 -8.61 24.81 -10.27
C ALA A 198 -8.52 26.12 -9.49
N VAL A 199 -8.46 26.06 -8.15
CA VAL A 199 -8.23 27.23 -7.30
C VAL A 199 -6.84 27.81 -7.54
N LEU A 200 -5.82 26.96 -7.58
CA LEU A 200 -4.44 27.39 -7.81
C LEU A 200 -4.26 28.01 -9.21
N ALA A 201 -4.90 27.48 -10.24
CA ALA A 201 -4.84 28.01 -11.60
C ALA A 201 -5.27 29.48 -11.71
N ARG A 202 -6.16 29.92 -10.81
CA ARG A 202 -6.61 31.33 -10.73
C ARG A 202 -5.62 32.24 -10.00
N ARG A 203 -4.77 31.67 -9.15
CA ARG A 203 -3.81 32.40 -8.30
C ARG A 203 -2.41 32.41 -8.91
N ASP A 204 -1.97 31.27 -9.44
CA ASP A 204 -0.69 31.06 -10.09
C ASP A 204 -0.84 29.97 -11.19
N PRO A 205 -1.10 30.36 -12.46
CA PRO A 205 -1.27 29.41 -13.56
C PRO A 205 0.03 28.71 -13.97
N ASP A 206 1.19 29.27 -13.62
CA ASP A 206 2.50 28.71 -13.96
C ASP A 206 3.05 27.76 -12.89
N ALA A 207 2.37 27.67 -11.74
CA ALA A 207 2.70 26.75 -10.67
C ALA A 207 2.77 25.28 -11.11
N VAL A 208 3.66 24.54 -10.45
CA VAL A 208 3.68 23.07 -10.46
C VAL A 208 2.96 22.58 -9.22
N ILE A 209 2.01 21.66 -9.40
CA ILE A 209 1.28 21.00 -8.31
C ILE A 209 1.73 19.54 -8.18
N GLY A 210 2.01 19.11 -6.96
CA GLY A 210 2.27 17.73 -6.59
C GLY A 210 1.17 17.18 -5.68
N SER A 211 0.59 16.03 -6.03
CA SER A 211 -0.39 15.31 -5.21
C SER A 211 0.27 14.14 -4.49
N PHE A 212 0.12 14.10 -3.17
CA PHE A 212 0.67 13.05 -2.31
C PHE A 212 -0.39 12.57 -1.32
N ALA A 213 -0.71 11.27 -1.32
CA ALA A 213 -1.71 10.72 -0.40
C ALA A 213 -1.27 10.88 1.06
N ALA A 214 -2.22 11.20 1.93
CA ALA A 214 -1.99 11.41 3.37
C ALA A 214 -1.60 10.14 4.14
N ASP A 215 -1.68 8.98 3.51
CA ASP A 215 -1.83 7.69 4.19
C ASP A 215 -0.83 6.62 3.72
N HIS A 216 0.26 7.06 3.07
CA HIS A 216 1.39 6.22 2.67
C HIS A 216 2.52 6.24 3.70
N MET A 217 3.19 5.10 3.86
CA MET A 217 4.45 5.01 4.60
C MET A 217 5.62 5.10 3.62
N ILE A 218 6.53 6.04 3.87
CA ILE A 218 7.73 6.26 3.06
C ILE A 218 8.96 6.29 3.95
N SER A 219 10.04 5.65 3.51
CA SER A 219 11.35 5.64 4.18
C SER A 219 12.46 5.94 3.18
N GLY A 220 13.50 6.66 3.62
CA GLY A 220 14.56 7.15 2.74
C GLY A 220 14.25 8.54 2.20
N ASP A 221 14.14 9.52 3.11
CA ASP A 221 13.66 10.87 2.81
C ASP A 221 14.43 11.56 1.70
N ASP A 222 15.77 11.50 1.70
CA ASP A 222 16.57 12.15 0.65
C ASP A 222 16.27 11.59 -0.75
N ALA A 223 16.07 10.27 -0.87
CA ALA A 223 15.70 9.64 -2.14
C ALA A 223 14.29 10.04 -2.59
N PHE A 224 13.35 10.19 -1.65
CA PHE A 224 12.03 10.74 -1.94
C PHE A 224 12.11 12.20 -2.42
N LEU A 225 12.83 13.05 -1.69
CA LEU A 225 12.98 14.46 -2.00
C LEU A 225 13.62 14.66 -3.39
N SER A 226 14.66 13.89 -3.71
CA SER A 226 15.30 13.90 -5.03
C SER A 226 14.34 13.47 -6.15
N ALA A 227 13.56 12.41 -5.94
CA ALA A 227 12.58 11.96 -6.93
C ALA A 227 11.49 13.01 -7.20
N VAL A 228 11.01 13.69 -6.16
CA VAL A 228 10.03 14.79 -6.31
C VAL A 228 10.67 15.98 -7.04
N ALA A 229 11.90 16.36 -6.71
CA ALA A 229 12.60 17.45 -7.37
C ALA A 229 12.77 17.20 -8.88
N GLU A 230 13.22 15.99 -9.27
CA GLU A 230 13.27 15.61 -10.70
C GLU A 230 11.88 15.62 -11.34
N ALA A 231 10.86 15.14 -10.64
CA ALA A 231 9.49 15.14 -11.15
C ALA A 231 8.96 16.55 -11.41
N VAL A 232 9.33 17.53 -10.57
CA VAL A 232 9.00 18.95 -10.80
C VAL A 232 9.67 19.48 -12.06
N GLU A 233 10.96 19.16 -12.29
CA GLU A 233 11.65 19.61 -13.51
C GLU A 233 11.06 19.00 -14.79
N VAL A 234 10.65 17.73 -14.76
CA VAL A 234 9.92 17.11 -15.87
C VAL A 234 8.53 17.74 -16.06
N ALA A 235 7.82 18.02 -14.97
CA ALA A 235 6.48 18.61 -15.00
C ALA A 235 6.44 20.00 -15.64
N LYS A 236 7.53 20.79 -15.49
CA LYS A 236 7.69 22.09 -16.18
C LYS A 236 7.72 21.98 -17.72
N LYS A 237 7.87 20.77 -18.27
CA LYS A 237 7.84 20.48 -19.71
C LYS A 237 6.49 19.94 -20.18
N ASP A 238 5.42 20.26 -19.43
CA ASP A 238 4.03 19.85 -19.73
C ASP A 238 3.86 18.33 -19.81
N TYR A 239 4.38 17.63 -18.81
CA TYR A 239 4.11 16.21 -18.56
C TYR A 239 3.31 16.05 -17.27
N LEU A 240 2.40 15.07 -17.27
CA LEU A 240 1.89 14.49 -16.03
C LEU A 240 2.92 13.47 -15.53
N VAL A 241 3.61 13.78 -14.44
CA VAL A 241 4.71 12.97 -13.94
C VAL A 241 4.25 12.12 -12.77
N THR A 242 4.55 10.82 -12.78
CA THR A 242 4.33 9.92 -11.64
C THR A 242 5.67 9.46 -11.06
N ILE A 243 5.68 9.05 -9.79
CA ILE A 243 6.85 8.47 -9.13
C ILE A 243 6.70 6.95 -9.10
N GLY A 244 7.60 6.26 -9.79
CA GLY A 244 7.53 4.81 -9.99
C GLY A 244 8.36 4.03 -8.97
N ILE A 245 7.70 3.23 -8.14
CA ILE A 245 8.35 2.42 -7.10
C ILE A 245 8.84 1.09 -7.67
N ALA A 246 10.03 0.65 -7.26
CA ALA A 246 10.54 -0.68 -7.62
C ALA A 246 9.64 -1.79 -7.02
N PRO A 247 9.04 -2.66 -7.86
CA PRO A 247 8.19 -3.74 -7.34
C PRO A 247 9.02 -4.77 -6.58
N SER A 248 8.60 -5.11 -5.35
CA SER A 248 9.23 -6.17 -4.55
C SER A 248 8.54 -7.54 -4.71
N HIS A 249 7.28 -7.56 -5.16
CA HIS A 249 6.46 -8.76 -5.35
C HIS A 249 5.31 -8.49 -6.33
N PRO A 250 4.67 -9.51 -6.94
CA PRO A 250 3.60 -9.31 -7.93
C PRO A 250 2.26 -8.93 -7.28
N SER A 251 2.17 -7.72 -6.73
CA SER A 251 0.94 -7.17 -6.18
C SER A 251 -0.13 -7.01 -7.26
N THR A 252 -1.37 -7.41 -6.97
CA THR A 252 -2.56 -7.13 -7.79
C THR A 252 -3.33 -5.90 -7.28
N GLY A 253 -2.89 -5.33 -6.15
CA GLY A 253 -3.50 -4.16 -5.53
C GLY A 253 -3.01 -2.82 -6.07
N PHE A 254 -1.90 -2.81 -6.82
CA PHE A 254 -1.26 -1.60 -7.31
C PHE A 254 -1.37 -1.44 -8.82
N GLY A 255 -1.31 -0.20 -9.29
CA GLY A 255 -1.07 0.10 -10.70
C GLY A 255 0.37 -0.18 -11.11
N TYR A 256 0.57 -0.51 -12.39
CA TYR A 256 1.88 -0.76 -12.98
C TYR A 256 2.15 0.20 -14.13
N ILE A 257 3.33 0.79 -14.11
CA ILE A 257 3.85 1.72 -15.09
C ILE A 257 4.96 1.02 -15.86
N ARG A 258 4.81 0.89 -17.18
CA ARG A 258 5.90 0.40 -18.04
C ARG A 258 6.84 1.56 -18.38
N LEU A 259 8.10 1.39 -18.03
CA LEU A 259 9.17 2.33 -18.36
C LEU A 259 9.40 2.38 -19.87
N GLY A 260 9.41 3.59 -20.42
CA GLY A 260 9.77 3.88 -21.80
C GLY A 260 11.16 4.50 -21.92
N GLU A 261 11.32 5.28 -23.00
CA GLU A 261 12.55 5.98 -23.35
C GLU A 261 12.90 7.06 -22.32
N LYS A 262 14.20 7.31 -22.12
CA LYS A 262 14.67 8.45 -21.32
C LYS A 262 14.24 9.75 -22.03
N LEU A 263 13.79 10.73 -21.25
CA LEU A 263 13.43 12.06 -21.77
C LEU A 263 14.66 12.90 -22.12
N GLY A 264 15.81 12.61 -21.51
CA GLY A 264 17.08 13.27 -21.82
C GLY A 264 17.24 14.67 -21.25
N PHE A 265 16.45 15.03 -20.22
CA PHE A 265 16.58 16.32 -19.54
C PHE A 265 17.76 16.29 -18.55
N PRO A 266 18.74 17.22 -18.64
CA PRO A 266 19.88 17.26 -17.72
C PRO A 266 19.49 17.43 -16.25
N GLU A 267 18.44 18.20 -15.98
CA GLU A 267 17.95 18.50 -14.63
C GLU A 267 17.09 17.36 -14.03
N ALA A 268 16.67 16.41 -14.86
CA ALA A 268 15.91 15.22 -14.48
C ALA A 268 16.40 13.98 -15.24
N PRO A 269 17.63 13.52 -14.96
CA PRO A 269 18.29 12.46 -15.72
C PRO A 269 17.57 11.11 -15.65
N ASN A 270 16.76 10.89 -14.62
CA ASN A 270 15.99 9.66 -14.43
C ASN A 270 14.60 9.71 -15.08
N GLY A 271 14.16 10.88 -15.55
CA GLY A 271 12.88 11.08 -16.21
C GLY A 271 12.72 10.22 -17.46
N ARG A 272 11.64 9.43 -17.52
CA ARG A 272 11.30 8.55 -18.64
C ARG A 272 9.88 8.76 -19.08
N LEU A 273 9.60 8.50 -20.35
CA LEU A 273 8.23 8.41 -20.83
C LEU A 273 7.55 7.16 -20.27
N VAL A 274 6.26 7.22 -19.99
CA VAL A 274 5.44 6.04 -19.71
C VAL A 274 5.00 5.40 -21.02
N SER A 275 5.38 4.14 -21.25
CA SER A 275 4.96 3.40 -22.45
C SER A 275 3.55 2.83 -22.34
N SER A 276 3.15 2.47 -21.12
CA SER A 276 1.79 2.01 -20.83
C SER A 276 1.54 2.10 -19.33
N PHE A 277 0.33 2.45 -18.96
CA PHE A 277 -0.15 2.41 -17.58
C PHE A 277 -1.24 1.34 -17.48
N LYS A 278 -1.22 0.54 -16.41
CA LYS A 278 -2.27 -0.44 -16.13
C LYS A 278 -2.60 -0.48 -14.65
N GLU A 279 -3.82 -0.08 -14.28
CA GLU A 279 -4.30 -0.23 -12.91
C GLU A 279 -4.67 -1.68 -12.59
N LYS A 280 -4.17 -2.19 -11.45
CA LYS A 280 -4.57 -3.46 -10.80
C LYS A 280 -4.68 -4.68 -11.75
N PRO A 281 -3.55 -5.12 -12.36
CA PRO A 281 -3.54 -6.30 -13.21
C PRO A 281 -3.84 -7.59 -12.41
N ASP A 282 -4.23 -8.66 -13.11
CA ASP A 282 -4.34 -9.98 -12.51
C ASP A 282 -2.97 -10.54 -12.09
N ALA A 283 -2.96 -11.56 -11.21
CA ALA A 283 -1.73 -12.10 -10.62
C ALA A 283 -0.73 -12.65 -11.65
N ARG A 284 -1.21 -13.25 -12.74
CA ARG A 284 -0.35 -13.77 -13.81
C ARG A 284 0.32 -12.62 -14.55
N THR A 285 -0.46 -11.58 -14.85
CA THR A 285 0.04 -10.36 -15.50
C THR A 285 1.05 -9.62 -14.61
N ALA A 286 0.77 -9.46 -13.31
CA ALA A 286 1.69 -8.84 -12.35
C ALA A 286 3.03 -9.60 -12.26
N ALA A 287 2.99 -10.94 -12.19
CA ALA A 287 4.19 -11.77 -12.19
C ALA A 287 5.00 -11.63 -13.50
N ALA A 288 4.31 -11.55 -14.64
CA ALA A 288 4.96 -11.32 -15.93
C ALA A 288 5.63 -9.94 -15.99
N TYR A 289 4.99 -8.89 -15.47
CA TYR A 289 5.54 -7.53 -15.44
C TYR A 289 6.85 -7.45 -14.67
N ILE A 290 6.89 -7.98 -13.45
CA ILE A 290 8.09 -7.92 -12.59
C ILE A 290 9.27 -8.67 -13.21
N LYS A 291 9.01 -9.82 -13.84
CA LYS A 291 10.06 -10.61 -14.51
C LYS A 291 10.82 -9.83 -15.60
N THR A 292 10.21 -8.79 -16.18
CA THR A 292 10.87 -7.97 -17.21
C THR A 292 11.86 -6.94 -16.64
N GLY A 293 11.72 -6.54 -15.37
CA GLY A 293 12.46 -5.41 -14.78
C GLY A 293 12.09 -4.02 -15.32
N SER A 294 11.18 -3.95 -16.30
CA SER A 294 10.77 -2.74 -17.02
C SER A 294 9.51 -2.08 -16.46
N TYR A 295 8.97 -2.58 -15.35
CA TYR A 295 7.80 -2.00 -14.70
C TYR A 295 8.14 -1.40 -13.34
N ARG A 296 7.35 -0.40 -12.96
CA ARG A 296 7.32 0.18 -11.62
C ARG A 296 5.89 0.19 -11.10
N TRP A 297 5.70 0.12 -9.80
CA TRP A 297 4.40 0.37 -9.21
C TRP A 297 4.07 1.87 -9.30
N ASN A 298 2.80 2.16 -9.59
CA ASN A 298 2.23 3.47 -9.40
C ASN A 298 1.89 3.66 -7.92
N ALA A 299 2.53 4.63 -7.29
CA ALA A 299 2.30 4.96 -5.89
C ALA A 299 1.25 6.07 -5.70
N GLY A 300 0.46 6.39 -6.73
CA GLY A 300 -0.59 7.42 -6.65
C GLY A 300 -0.07 8.84 -6.39
N MET A 301 1.23 9.06 -6.65
CA MET A 301 1.88 10.36 -6.55
C MET A 301 2.01 10.97 -7.95
N PHE A 302 1.50 12.18 -8.12
CA PHE A 302 1.48 12.86 -9.41
C PHE A 302 1.99 14.30 -9.29
N VAL A 303 2.85 14.74 -10.20
CA VAL A 303 3.42 16.08 -10.27
C VAL A 303 3.23 16.63 -11.68
N THR A 304 2.68 17.82 -11.82
CA THR A 304 2.36 18.41 -13.12
C THR A 304 2.23 19.93 -13.03
N LYS A 305 2.41 20.64 -14.15
CA LYS A 305 2.00 22.04 -14.23
C LYS A 305 0.48 22.14 -14.05
N VAL A 306 0.02 23.16 -13.31
CA VAL A 306 -1.39 23.38 -13.00
C VAL A 306 -2.21 23.59 -14.27
N ALA A 307 -1.76 24.50 -15.15
CA ALA A 307 -2.43 24.75 -16.43
C ALA A 307 -2.55 23.47 -17.28
N PHE A 308 -1.51 22.63 -17.28
CA PHE A 308 -1.51 21.38 -18.02
C PHE A 308 -2.49 20.35 -17.44
N LEU A 309 -2.57 20.22 -16.11
CA LEU A 309 -3.58 19.35 -15.48
C LEU A 309 -4.99 19.78 -15.83
N MET A 310 -5.28 21.08 -15.78
CA MET A 310 -6.60 21.60 -16.15
C MET A 310 -6.91 21.37 -17.63
N GLN A 311 -5.90 21.48 -18.52
CA GLN A 311 -6.05 21.13 -19.93
C GLN A 311 -6.40 19.65 -20.12
N LEU A 312 -5.65 18.74 -19.50
CA LEU A 312 -5.92 17.30 -19.58
C LEU A 312 -7.32 16.96 -19.04
N LEU A 313 -7.69 17.57 -17.91
CA LEU A 313 -9.00 17.34 -17.32
C LEU A 313 -10.13 17.85 -18.22
N LYS A 314 -9.96 19.00 -18.87
CA LYS A 314 -10.92 19.52 -19.86
C LYS A 314 -11.08 18.59 -21.05
N GLU A 315 -9.99 17.98 -21.50
CA GLU A 315 -9.98 17.09 -22.65
C GLU A 315 -10.66 15.75 -22.35
N TYR A 316 -10.32 15.12 -21.23
CA TYR A 316 -10.81 13.77 -20.91
C TYR A 316 -12.10 13.75 -20.09
N LYS A 317 -12.34 14.80 -19.29
CA LYS A 317 -13.42 14.90 -18.31
C LYS A 317 -14.00 16.33 -18.25
N PRO A 318 -14.54 16.86 -19.37
CA PRO A 318 -14.98 18.26 -19.47
C PRO A 318 -16.00 18.66 -18.40
N GLU A 319 -16.97 17.79 -18.07
CA GLU A 319 -17.99 18.09 -17.05
C GLU A 319 -17.37 18.25 -15.65
N LEU A 320 -16.40 17.40 -15.30
CA LEU A 320 -15.66 17.50 -14.04
C LEU A 320 -14.81 18.78 -14.02
N HIS A 321 -14.11 19.08 -15.11
CA HIS A 321 -13.37 20.32 -15.27
C HIS A 321 -14.24 21.57 -15.05
N ASP A 322 -15.39 21.63 -15.75
CA ASP A 322 -16.27 22.79 -15.72
C ASP A 322 -16.91 22.99 -14.34
N GLY A 323 -17.30 21.89 -13.68
CA GLY A 323 -17.79 21.92 -12.30
C GLY A 323 -16.75 22.46 -11.33
N LEU A 324 -15.50 21.98 -11.43
CA LEU A 324 -14.39 22.44 -10.58
C LEU A 324 -14.02 23.90 -10.84
N GLN A 325 -14.03 24.35 -12.11
CA GLN A 325 -13.81 25.76 -12.47
C GLN A 325 -14.91 26.67 -11.89
N LYS A 326 -16.18 26.24 -11.96
CA LYS A 326 -17.32 26.97 -11.36
C LYS A 326 -17.15 27.12 -9.85
N ILE A 327 -16.73 26.06 -9.15
CA ILE A 327 -16.42 26.13 -7.72
C ILE A 327 -15.24 27.07 -7.45
N ALA A 328 -14.14 26.92 -8.20
CA ALA A 328 -12.92 27.72 -8.02
C ALA A 328 -13.14 29.22 -8.25
N GLN A 329 -14.07 29.60 -9.13
CA GLN A 329 -14.42 30.99 -9.40
C GLN A 329 -14.83 31.77 -8.13
N PHE A 330 -15.53 31.10 -7.21
CA PHE A 330 -16.05 31.72 -5.98
C PHE A 330 -15.30 31.27 -4.72
N TRP A 331 -14.12 30.65 -4.88
CA TRP A 331 -13.41 30.02 -3.75
C TRP A 331 -13.01 31.00 -2.64
N ASP A 332 -12.65 32.23 -2.99
CA ASP A 332 -12.21 33.24 -2.04
C ASP A 332 -13.39 34.02 -1.39
N ASP A 333 -14.62 33.81 -1.86
CA ASP A 333 -15.84 34.32 -1.20
C ASP A 333 -16.47 33.20 -0.38
N GLU A 334 -16.33 33.25 0.95
CA GLU A 334 -16.79 32.18 1.85
C GLU A 334 -18.29 31.85 1.70
N LYS A 335 -19.15 32.87 1.53
CA LYS A 335 -20.60 32.67 1.43
C LYS A 335 -20.99 32.06 0.10
N LEU A 336 -20.41 32.56 -1.00
CA LEU A 336 -20.67 32.03 -2.33
C LEU A 336 -20.01 30.67 -2.54
N ARG A 337 -18.81 30.44 -2.01
CA ARG A 337 -18.10 29.16 -2.04
C ARG A 337 -18.98 28.03 -1.53
N GLN A 338 -19.54 28.16 -0.33
CA GLN A 338 -20.35 27.09 0.25
C GLN A 338 -21.59 26.80 -0.60
N LYS A 339 -22.30 27.86 -1.03
CA LYS A 339 -23.47 27.72 -1.90
C LYS A 339 -23.15 26.98 -3.21
N VAL A 340 -22.05 27.34 -3.87
CA VAL A 340 -21.65 26.74 -5.15
C VAL A 340 -21.14 25.32 -4.95
N LEU A 341 -20.41 25.04 -3.86
CA LEU A 341 -20.00 23.68 -3.49
C LEU A 341 -21.22 22.77 -3.32
N ASP A 342 -22.22 23.20 -2.55
CA ASP A 342 -23.42 22.39 -2.29
C ASP A 342 -24.25 22.13 -3.55
N GLU A 343 -24.25 23.08 -4.50
CA GLU A 343 -24.93 22.95 -5.80
C GLU A 343 -24.17 22.02 -6.76
N VAL A 344 -22.86 22.18 -6.88
CA VAL A 344 -22.05 21.57 -7.96
C VAL A 344 -21.44 20.24 -7.54
N TRP A 345 -20.90 20.16 -6.32
CA TRP A 345 -20.13 19.00 -5.84
C TRP A 345 -20.90 17.66 -5.93
N PRO A 346 -22.21 17.58 -5.59
CA PRO A 346 -22.96 16.33 -5.69
C PRO A 346 -22.99 15.76 -7.11
N GLY A 347 -22.99 16.61 -8.13
CA GLY A 347 -23.02 16.24 -9.55
C GLY A 347 -21.67 15.81 -10.12
N LEU A 348 -20.55 16.05 -9.42
CA LEU A 348 -19.23 15.68 -9.92
C LEU A 348 -19.07 14.16 -10.01
N GLU A 349 -18.40 13.69 -11.07
CA GLU A 349 -18.05 12.29 -11.24
C GLU A 349 -17.15 11.82 -10.09
N LYS A 350 -17.45 10.65 -9.52
CA LYS A 350 -16.58 9.98 -8.55
C LYS A 350 -15.56 9.13 -9.31
N ILE A 351 -14.32 9.60 -9.39
CA ILE A 351 -13.26 8.94 -10.16
C ILE A 351 -11.86 9.29 -9.63
N ALA A 352 -10.95 8.32 -9.69
CA ALA A 352 -9.54 8.51 -9.35
C ALA A 352 -8.76 9.17 -10.51
N ILE A 353 -7.73 9.95 -10.19
CA ILE A 353 -6.85 10.60 -11.18
C ILE A 353 -6.23 9.62 -12.18
N ASP A 354 -5.94 8.39 -11.72
CA ASP A 354 -5.39 7.32 -12.52
C ASP A 354 -6.27 7.04 -13.75
N ASN A 355 -7.57 6.86 -13.53
CA ASN A 355 -8.55 6.58 -14.58
C ASN A 355 -9.01 7.85 -15.32
N ALA A 356 -9.08 8.98 -14.61
CA ALA A 356 -9.60 10.23 -15.17
C ALA A 356 -8.61 10.89 -16.13
N VAL A 357 -7.31 10.80 -15.83
CA VAL A 357 -6.27 11.56 -16.54
C VAL A 357 -5.04 10.70 -16.86
N ALA A 358 -4.48 9.95 -15.90
CA ALA A 358 -3.17 9.32 -16.11
C ALA A 358 -3.17 8.23 -17.18
N GLU A 359 -4.15 7.31 -17.15
CA GLU A 359 -4.31 6.27 -18.17
C GLU A 359 -4.51 6.84 -19.58
N PRO A 360 -5.48 7.74 -19.84
CA PRO A 360 -5.65 8.32 -21.17
C PRO A 360 -4.45 9.19 -21.61
N ALA A 361 -3.86 9.99 -20.70
CA ALA A 361 -2.67 10.78 -21.02
C ALA A 361 -1.45 9.91 -21.37
N ALA A 362 -1.33 8.72 -20.79
CA ALA A 362 -0.24 7.80 -21.12
C ALA A 362 -0.36 7.28 -22.56
N LEU A 363 -1.59 7.02 -23.05
CA LEU A 363 -1.84 6.63 -24.45
C LEU A 363 -1.40 7.73 -25.43
N ASP A 364 -1.55 9.00 -25.03
CA ASP A 364 -1.15 10.16 -25.82
C ASP A 364 0.32 10.57 -25.62
N ARG A 365 1.12 9.75 -24.93
CA ARG A 365 2.54 10.03 -24.61
C ARG A 365 2.75 11.34 -23.84
N ARG A 366 1.79 11.70 -22.97
CA ARG A 366 1.82 12.90 -22.11
C ARG A 366 2.15 12.61 -20.65
N VAL A 367 2.47 11.35 -20.33
CA VAL A 367 2.83 10.91 -18.98
C VAL A 367 4.30 10.53 -18.92
N ALA A 368 4.98 11.03 -17.91
CA ALA A 368 6.34 10.68 -17.57
C ALA A 368 6.41 9.98 -16.21
N VAL A 369 7.50 9.27 -15.96
CA VAL A 369 7.79 8.61 -14.70
C VAL A 369 9.21 8.91 -14.27
N VAL A 370 9.37 9.21 -12.98
CA VAL A 370 10.68 9.21 -12.29
C VAL A 370 10.77 7.91 -11.49
N PRO A 371 11.60 6.93 -11.90
CA PRO A 371 11.83 5.74 -11.11
C PRO A 371 12.51 6.08 -9.80
N ALA A 372 12.01 5.54 -8.69
CA ALA A 372 12.55 5.81 -7.36
C ALA A 372 12.89 4.52 -6.59
N THR A 373 13.81 4.65 -5.63
CA THR A 373 14.35 3.53 -4.82
C THR A 373 14.15 3.71 -3.31
N PHE A 374 13.31 4.66 -2.89
CA PHE A 374 12.92 4.79 -1.48
C PHE A 374 11.93 3.68 -1.08
N GLY A 375 11.87 3.36 0.21
CA GLY A 375 10.90 2.39 0.71
C GLY A 375 9.50 3.03 0.71
N TRP A 376 8.52 2.31 0.19
CA TRP A 376 7.14 2.78 0.06
C TRP A 376 6.16 1.64 0.31
N ASP A 377 5.07 1.94 1.00
CA ASP A 377 3.91 1.06 1.18
C ASP A 377 2.64 1.90 1.35
N ASP A 378 1.51 1.43 0.79
CA ASP A 378 0.21 2.10 0.91
C ASP A 378 -0.55 1.74 2.19
N VAL A 379 -0.02 0.83 3.00
CA VAL A 379 -0.62 0.27 4.22
C VAL A 379 -2.08 -0.12 3.98
N GLY A 380 -2.27 -1.04 3.03
CA GLY A 380 -3.59 -1.44 2.57
C GLY A 380 -4.39 -2.29 3.57
N ASP A 381 -3.73 -3.00 4.49
CA ASP A 381 -4.33 -3.87 5.52
C ASP A 381 -3.32 -4.27 6.62
N PHE A 382 -3.73 -5.12 7.56
CA PHE A 382 -2.86 -5.61 8.63
C PHE A 382 -1.70 -6.50 8.16
N SER A 383 -1.81 -7.14 7.00
CA SER A 383 -0.69 -7.90 6.43
C SER A 383 0.43 -6.95 6.02
N SER A 384 0.06 -5.88 5.33
CA SER A 384 1.00 -4.84 4.88
C SER A 384 1.62 -4.13 6.09
N LEU A 385 0.80 -3.80 7.09
CA LEU A 385 1.29 -3.20 8.35
C LEU A 385 2.29 -4.10 9.10
N ALA A 386 2.03 -5.41 9.17
CA ALA A 386 2.94 -6.36 9.82
C ALA A 386 4.32 -6.41 9.14
N ASP A 387 4.38 -6.26 7.82
CA ASP A 387 5.65 -6.25 7.08
C ASP A 387 6.50 -5.00 7.34
N LEU A 388 5.85 -3.89 7.72
CA LEU A 388 6.51 -2.62 8.00
C LEU A 388 7.02 -2.49 9.43
N LEU A 389 6.47 -3.29 10.35
CA LEU A 389 6.88 -3.29 11.74
C LEU A 389 8.14 -4.13 11.97
N PRO A 390 9.03 -3.71 12.88
CA PRO A 390 10.22 -4.48 13.23
C PRO A 390 9.85 -5.84 13.85
N ALA A 391 10.65 -6.85 13.50
CA ALA A 391 10.50 -8.24 13.92
C ALA A 391 11.47 -8.60 15.02
N GLU A 392 11.02 -9.31 16.06
CA GLU A 392 11.88 -10.29 16.71
C GLU A 392 11.70 -11.65 16.03
N SER A 393 12.80 -12.41 15.91
CA SER A 393 12.78 -13.70 15.23
C SER A 393 11.81 -14.66 15.93
N ASN A 394 10.94 -15.30 15.15
CA ASN A 394 9.97 -16.29 15.63
C ASN A 394 8.96 -15.73 16.66
N GLN A 395 8.61 -14.45 16.54
CA GLN A 395 7.62 -13.76 17.37
C GLN A 395 6.63 -12.97 16.50
N PRO A 396 5.40 -12.70 16.99
CA PRO A 396 4.48 -11.78 16.32
C PRO A 396 5.00 -10.35 16.36
N ARG A 397 4.58 -9.54 15.39
CA ARG A 397 4.78 -8.08 15.45
C ARG A 397 3.88 -7.49 16.52
N ILE A 398 4.37 -6.49 17.25
CA ILE A 398 3.56 -5.81 18.26
C ILE A 398 3.45 -4.34 17.89
N LEU A 399 2.21 -3.85 17.79
CA LEU A 399 1.89 -2.43 17.69
C LEU A 399 1.23 -1.99 19.01
N GLY A 400 2.06 -1.62 19.97
CA GLY A 400 1.63 -1.06 21.25
C GLY A 400 2.62 -1.41 22.35
N ASP A 401 2.12 -1.57 23.57
CA ASP A 401 2.91 -2.02 24.70
C ASP A 401 3.22 -3.53 24.58
N GLY A 402 4.47 -3.86 24.27
CA GLY A 402 4.94 -5.24 24.18
C GLY A 402 4.90 -6.02 25.49
N SER A 403 4.89 -5.34 26.65
CA SER A 403 4.79 -6.02 27.95
C SER A 403 3.42 -6.66 28.19
N LEU A 404 2.42 -6.29 27.38
CA LEU A 404 1.07 -6.84 27.41
C LEU A 404 0.89 -8.03 26.45
N VAL A 405 1.97 -8.57 25.87
CA VAL A 405 1.89 -9.71 24.95
C VAL A 405 2.77 -10.85 25.45
N LEU A 406 2.16 -12.01 25.67
CA LEU A 406 2.85 -13.25 26.03
C LEU A 406 2.63 -14.30 24.94
N THR A 407 3.70 -14.96 24.53
CA THR A 407 3.70 -15.93 23.44
C THR A 407 4.42 -17.20 23.85
N GLU A 408 3.85 -18.33 23.47
CA GLU A 408 4.49 -19.64 23.55
C GLU A 408 4.13 -20.39 22.26
N GLN A 409 5.12 -20.76 21.45
CA GLN A 409 4.87 -21.40 20.14
C GLN A 409 3.90 -20.60 19.25
N ALA A 410 4.18 -19.31 19.09
CA ALA A 410 3.40 -18.40 18.24
C ALA A 410 4.35 -17.47 17.47
N ALA A 411 4.26 -17.48 16.14
CA ALA A 411 5.11 -16.70 15.26
C ALA A 411 4.33 -16.01 14.14
N GLY A 412 4.88 -14.91 13.62
CA GLY A 412 4.26 -14.15 12.53
C GLY A 412 3.02 -13.36 12.96
N GLY A 413 2.35 -12.73 11.99
CA GLY A 413 1.18 -11.89 12.28
C GLY A 413 1.50 -10.60 13.06
N ILE A 414 0.46 -10.01 13.65
CA ILE A 414 0.49 -8.73 14.37
C ILE A 414 -0.47 -8.75 15.56
N VAL A 415 -0.03 -8.22 16.70
CA VAL A 415 -0.81 -8.03 17.92
C VAL A 415 -0.85 -6.55 18.28
N VAL A 416 -2.05 -6.02 18.51
CA VAL A 416 -2.30 -4.64 18.93
C VAL A 416 -3.02 -4.66 20.29
N PRO A 417 -2.30 -4.57 21.42
CA PRO A 417 -2.90 -4.59 22.76
C PRO A 417 -3.44 -3.20 23.17
N GLY A 418 -4.23 -2.57 22.28
CA GLY A 418 -4.73 -1.20 22.45
C GLY A 418 -5.73 -1.00 23.59
N SER A 419 -6.33 -2.08 24.11
CA SER A 419 -7.24 -2.03 25.26
C SER A 419 -6.53 -1.91 26.61
N GLY A 420 -5.22 -2.19 26.64
CA GLY A 420 -4.43 -2.31 27.88
C GLY A 420 -4.51 -3.68 28.57
N ARG A 421 -5.20 -4.67 27.99
CA ARG A 421 -5.26 -6.04 28.52
C ARG A 421 -4.05 -6.87 28.08
N LEU A 422 -3.68 -7.84 28.92
CA LEU A 422 -2.71 -8.88 28.58
C LEU A 422 -3.29 -9.81 27.49
N VAL A 423 -2.60 -9.93 26.36
CA VAL A 423 -2.91 -10.85 25.26
C VAL A 423 -1.94 -12.03 25.31
N SER A 424 -2.46 -13.25 25.45
CA SER A 424 -1.65 -14.48 25.52
C SER A 424 -1.94 -15.40 24.34
N LEU A 425 -0.89 -15.85 23.64
CA LEU A 425 -0.97 -16.71 22.46
C LEU A 425 -0.20 -18.02 22.72
N LEU A 426 -0.84 -19.16 22.47
CA LEU A 426 -0.25 -20.49 22.59
C LEU A 426 -0.56 -21.33 21.36
N GLY A 427 0.47 -21.78 20.63
CA GLY A 427 0.33 -22.73 19.51
C GLY A 427 -0.41 -22.16 18.29
N VAL A 428 -0.37 -20.85 18.07
CA VAL A 428 -1.07 -20.17 16.98
C VAL A 428 -0.13 -19.25 16.21
N ASP A 429 -0.11 -19.38 14.90
CA ASP A 429 0.76 -18.61 14.01
C ASP A 429 -0.03 -17.69 13.09
N ASP A 430 0.63 -16.61 12.68
CA ASP A 430 0.20 -15.68 11.63
C ASP A 430 -1.18 -15.04 11.88
N LEU A 431 -1.49 -14.79 13.15
CA LEU A 431 -2.72 -14.11 13.58
C LEU A 431 -2.57 -12.59 13.55
N VAL A 432 -3.66 -11.93 13.18
CA VAL A 432 -3.90 -10.51 13.38
C VAL A 432 -4.85 -10.40 14.57
N ILE A 433 -4.35 -9.89 15.69
CA ILE A 433 -5.13 -9.65 16.91
C ILE A 433 -5.12 -8.16 17.18
N VAL A 434 -6.28 -7.52 17.16
CA VAL A 434 -6.44 -6.09 17.41
C VAL A 434 -7.44 -5.91 18.54
N ASP A 435 -6.92 -5.73 19.74
CA ASP A 435 -7.71 -5.58 20.95
C ASP A 435 -7.83 -4.09 21.29
N MET A 436 -9.00 -3.52 21.02
CA MET A 436 -9.37 -2.15 21.39
C MET A 436 -10.34 -2.17 22.58
N PRO A 437 -10.47 -1.08 23.37
CA PRO A 437 -11.32 -1.05 24.57
C PRO A 437 -12.75 -1.57 24.35
N ASP A 438 -13.32 -1.28 23.19
CA ASP A 438 -14.70 -1.54 22.79
C ASP A 438 -14.85 -2.69 21.78
N THR A 439 -13.76 -3.21 21.22
CA THR A 439 -13.81 -4.20 20.13
C THR A 439 -12.53 -5.02 20.04
N LEU A 440 -12.70 -6.34 19.88
CA LEU A 440 -11.61 -7.26 19.54
C LEU A 440 -11.80 -7.80 18.12
N LEU A 441 -10.78 -7.65 17.28
CA LEU A 441 -10.68 -8.34 16.00
C LEU A 441 -9.63 -9.45 16.11
N VAL A 442 -10.00 -10.65 15.66
CA VAL A 442 -9.07 -11.76 15.44
C VAL A 442 -9.27 -12.28 14.03
N THR A 443 -8.19 -12.34 13.26
CA THR A 443 -8.17 -12.96 11.93
C THR A 443 -6.77 -13.53 11.66
N THR A 444 -6.58 -14.15 10.51
CA THR A 444 -5.26 -14.53 10.00
C THR A 444 -4.73 -13.45 9.07
N ARG A 445 -3.42 -13.29 8.98
CA ARG A 445 -2.79 -12.33 8.06
C ARG A 445 -3.25 -12.52 6.61
N ALA A 446 -3.37 -13.76 6.15
CA ALA A 446 -3.88 -14.12 4.82
C ALA A 446 -5.30 -13.60 4.49
N ARG A 447 -6.12 -13.29 5.51
CA ARG A 447 -7.50 -12.82 5.37
C ARG A 447 -7.68 -11.35 5.74
N SER A 448 -6.59 -10.60 5.93
CA SER A 448 -6.62 -9.19 6.34
C SER A 448 -7.44 -8.30 5.39
N GLN A 449 -7.34 -8.54 4.07
CA GLN A 449 -8.16 -7.83 3.06
C GLN A 449 -9.68 -8.01 3.24
N GLU A 450 -10.13 -9.07 3.92
CA GLU A 450 -11.55 -9.35 4.14
C GLU A 450 -12.16 -8.55 5.30
N VAL A 451 -11.37 -7.85 6.12
CA VAL A 451 -11.85 -7.05 7.26
C VAL A 451 -12.91 -6.02 6.82
N LYS A 452 -12.79 -5.45 5.62
CA LYS A 452 -13.82 -4.56 5.03
C LYS A 452 -15.22 -5.20 4.95
N ARG A 453 -15.31 -6.53 4.81
CA ARG A 453 -16.57 -7.27 4.80
C ARG A 453 -17.17 -7.34 6.20
N LEU A 454 -16.33 -7.43 7.24
CA LEU A 454 -16.77 -7.39 8.64
C LEU A 454 -17.31 -6.02 9.01
N VAL A 455 -16.65 -4.93 8.62
CA VAL A 455 -17.15 -3.55 8.81
C VAL A 455 -18.58 -3.40 8.27
N LYS A 456 -18.85 -3.90 7.06
CA LYS A 456 -20.20 -3.91 6.49
C LYS A 456 -21.18 -4.70 7.38
N LYS A 457 -20.81 -5.89 7.83
CA LYS A 457 -21.66 -6.71 8.72
C LYS A 457 -21.91 -6.06 10.07
N CYS A 458 -20.91 -5.39 10.65
CA CYS A 458 -21.05 -4.62 11.89
C CYS A 458 -22.09 -3.51 11.72
N LYS A 459 -22.07 -2.81 10.58
CA LYS A 459 -23.09 -1.80 10.22
C LYS A 459 -24.49 -2.39 10.21
N ASP A 460 -24.64 -3.52 9.53
CA ASP A 460 -25.94 -4.20 9.34
C ASP A 460 -26.45 -4.80 10.66
N ALA A 461 -25.56 -5.22 11.55
CA ALA A 461 -25.87 -5.75 12.88
C ALA A 461 -26.13 -4.67 13.95
N GLY A 462 -26.12 -3.38 13.59
CA GLY A 462 -26.44 -2.27 14.51
C GLY A 462 -25.25 -1.67 15.26
N PHE A 463 -24.02 -2.10 14.98
CA PHE A 463 -22.80 -1.62 15.63
C PHE A 463 -22.18 -0.39 14.93
N LYS A 464 -23.02 0.54 14.45
CA LYS A 464 -22.55 1.74 13.71
C LYS A 464 -21.61 2.63 14.51
N HIS A 465 -21.77 2.68 15.82
CA HIS A 465 -20.92 3.46 16.73
C HIS A 465 -19.48 2.92 16.81
N LEU A 466 -19.22 1.71 16.30
CA LEU A 466 -17.88 1.10 16.27
C LEU A 466 -17.14 1.35 14.94
N LEU A 467 -17.77 1.98 13.95
CA LEU A 467 -17.25 2.03 12.57
C LEU A 467 -16.33 3.19 12.28
#